data_AF-A0A7S0N2B9-F1
#
_entry.id   AF-A0A7S0N2B9-F1
#
_cell.length_a   1.000
_cell.length_b   1.000
_cell.length_c   1.000
_cell.angle_alpha   90.00
_cell.angle_beta   90.00
_cell.angle_gamma   90.00
#
_symmetry.space_group_name_H-M   'P 1'
#
loop_
_entity.id
_entity.type
_entity.pdbx_description
1 polymer ?
#
loop_
_entity_poly.entity_id
_entity_poly.type
_entity_poly.pdbx_seq_one_letter_code
_entity_poly.pdbx_strand_id
1 'polypeptide(L)'
;VPMHLAEDMQVLHYSPQQHYWAHHDYFDPSIYRGFVTSAGQNRFITVFFYLSDVEQGGETVFPFAGDDRPVTDFSDCTRGLKVPPKAGDAIVFYSMLAHNHNAECPETERGCNLDVRSLHGGCDVIKGDKWAANYWISNKP
;
A
#
# COMPACT_ATOMS: atom_id res chain seq x y z
N VAL A 1 -15.76 -0.26 -8.92
CA VAL A 1 -15.37 0.29 -7.60
C VAL A 1 -16.47 1.21 -7.11
N PRO A 2 -17.01 1.05 -5.89
CA PRO A 2 -18.00 1.98 -5.35
C PRO A 2 -17.39 3.36 -5.10
N MET A 3 -17.67 4.32 -6.00
CA MET A 3 -17.07 5.67 -5.99
C MET A 3 -17.28 6.43 -4.68
N HIS A 4 -18.37 6.17 -3.96
CA HIS A 4 -18.69 6.83 -2.69
C HIS A 4 -17.80 6.39 -1.51
N LEU A 5 -16.99 5.35 -1.69
CA LEU A 5 -16.02 4.87 -0.70
C LEU A 5 -14.59 5.27 -1.05
N ALA A 6 -14.39 5.92 -2.20
CA ALA A 6 -13.07 6.24 -2.68
C ALA A 6 -12.64 7.64 -2.22
N GLU A 7 -11.37 7.75 -1.84
CA GLU A 7 -10.71 9.03 -1.65
C GLU A 7 -10.42 9.69 -3.01
N ASP A 8 -10.12 10.99 -2.98
CA ASP A 8 -9.60 11.69 -4.15
C ASP A 8 -8.28 11.06 -4.60
N MET A 9 -8.05 11.06 -5.92
CA MET A 9 -6.82 10.51 -6.49
C MET A 9 -5.61 11.36 -6.06
N GLN A 10 -4.58 10.71 -5.56
CA GLN A 10 -3.32 11.36 -5.19
C GLN A 10 -2.27 11.08 -6.26
N VAL A 11 -1.83 12.12 -6.97
CA VAL A 11 -0.73 12.03 -7.94
C VAL A 11 0.61 12.25 -7.25
N LEU A 12 1.59 11.43 -7.62
CA LEU A 12 2.93 11.39 -7.05
C LEU A 12 3.98 11.55 -8.16
N HIS A 13 5.08 12.21 -7.83
CA HIS A 13 6.27 12.28 -8.67
C HIS A 13 7.51 11.97 -7.83
N TYR A 14 8.35 11.07 -8.34
CA TYR A 14 9.65 10.73 -7.77
C TYR A 14 10.74 10.95 -8.82
N SER A 15 11.67 11.85 -8.51
CA SER A 15 12.93 12.07 -9.22
C SER A 15 14.00 11.06 -8.80
N PRO A 16 15.13 10.99 -9.52
CA PRO A 16 16.24 10.12 -9.14
C PRO A 16 16.63 10.27 -7.66
N GLN A 17 16.95 9.15 -7.02
CA GLN A 17 17.23 8.98 -5.59
C GLN A 17 16.04 9.20 -4.64
N GLN A 18 14.85 9.56 -5.14
CA GLN A 18 13.66 9.58 -4.31
C GLN A 18 13.03 8.19 -4.23
N HIS A 19 12.43 7.92 -3.07
CA HIS A 19 11.85 6.64 -2.70
C HIS A 19 10.70 6.84 -1.72
N TYR A 20 10.05 5.74 -1.35
CA TYR A 20 9.15 5.71 -0.21
C TYR A 20 9.38 4.44 0.59
N TRP A 21 9.74 4.60 1.87
CA TRP A 21 9.97 3.47 2.76
C TRP A 21 8.74 2.56 2.84
N ALA A 22 9.00 1.28 3.01
CA ALA A 22 7.95 0.29 3.12
C ALA A 22 7.00 0.62 4.28
N HIS A 23 5.71 0.60 4.01
CA HIS A 23 4.64 1.02 4.91
C HIS A 23 3.35 0.26 4.59
N HIS A 24 2.34 0.52 5.41
CA HIS A 24 0.97 0.07 5.18
C HIS A 24 0.10 1.25 4.84
N ASP A 25 -0.86 1.04 3.94
CA ASP A 25 -1.86 2.06 3.61
C ASP A 25 -2.99 2.13 4.64
N TYR A 26 -3.17 1.08 5.46
CA TYR A 26 -4.14 1.11 6.53
C TYR A 26 -3.66 1.98 7.71
N PHE A 27 -4.61 2.46 8.49
CA PHE A 27 -4.35 3.14 9.76
C PHE A 27 -4.46 2.15 10.92
N ASP A 28 -3.33 1.80 11.55
CA ASP A 28 -3.31 0.95 12.76
C ASP A 28 -3.97 1.70 13.94
N PRO A 29 -5.09 1.21 14.52
CA PRO A 29 -5.77 1.87 15.63
C PRO A 29 -4.91 2.02 16.90
N SER A 30 -3.89 1.17 17.09
CA SER A 30 -2.97 1.26 18.23
C SER A 30 -2.07 2.50 18.14
N ILE A 31 -1.77 2.95 16.92
CA ILE A 31 -0.91 4.09 16.59
C ILE A 31 -1.76 5.34 16.32
N TYR A 32 -2.76 5.21 15.45
CA TYR A 32 -3.62 6.29 14.99
C TYR A 32 -4.92 6.30 15.80
N ARG A 33 -4.92 7.00 16.94
CA ARG A 33 -6.09 7.12 17.84
C ARG A 33 -7.01 8.28 17.45
N GLY A 34 -7.45 8.32 16.20
CA GLY A 34 -8.33 9.35 15.64
C GLY A 34 -9.79 8.90 15.48
N PHE A 35 -10.69 9.85 15.17
CA PHE A 35 -12.11 9.58 14.99
C PHE A 35 -12.37 8.53 13.87
N VAL A 36 -11.61 8.60 12.78
CA VAL A 36 -11.76 7.73 11.59
C VAL A 36 -11.47 6.25 11.92
N THR A 37 -10.35 5.98 12.59
CA THR A 37 -9.99 4.62 13.02
C THR A 37 -10.88 4.13 14.16
N SER A 38 -11.31 5.01 15.08
CA SER A 38 -12.23 4.64 16.17
C SER A 38 -13.62 4.23 15.67
N ALA A 39 -14.05 4.79 14.54
CA ALA A 39 -15.28 4.38 13.87
C ALA A 39 -15.09 3.09 13.07
N GLY A 40 -13.86 2.57 12.95
CA GLY A 40 -13.48 1.36 12.24
C GLY A 40 -13.36 1.52 10.72
N GLN A 41 -13.33 2.76 10.23
CA GLN A 41 -13.10 3.09 8.82
C GLN A 41 -11.61 2.97 8.53
N ASN A 42 -11.28 2.34 7.42
CA ASN A 42 -9.90 2.15 6.99
C ASN A 42 -9.81 1.96 5.48
N ARG A 43 -8.62 2.16 4.90
CA ARG A 43 -8.34 1.86 3.50
C ARG A 43 -8.35 0.35 3.31
N PHE A 44 -9.20 -0.13 2.42
CA PHE A 44 -9.39 -1.54 2.14
C PHE A 44 -8.61 -1.98 0.91
N ILE A 45 -8.71 -1.20 -0.17
CA ILE A 45 -8.07 -1.47 -1.46
C ILE A 45 -7.23 -0.27 -1.84
N THR A 46 -6.03 -0.55 -2.32
CA THR A 46 -5.19 0.41 -3.03
C THR A 46 -5.13 0.01 -4.50
N VAL A 47 -5.50 0.94 -5.38
CA VAL A 47 -5.20 0.87 -6.80
C VAL A 47 -4.07 1.86 -7.08
N PHE A 48 -2.91 1.35 -7.47
CA PHE A 48 -1.72 2.14 -7.76
C PHE A 48 -1.47 2.14 -9.26
N PHE A 49 -1.60 3.30 -9.89
CA PHE A 49 -1.40 3.50 -11.32
C PHE A 49 0.02 3.96 -11.59
N TYR A 50 0.67 3.37 -12.60
CA TYR A 50 1.92 3.87 -13.14
C TYR A 50 1.62 4.81 -14.31
N LEU A 51 2.02 6.07 -14.18
CA LEU A 51 1.74 7.12 -15.16
C LEU A 51 2.95 7.41 -16.09
N SER A 52 4.12 6.86 -15.78
CA SER A 52 5.31 6.89 -16.63
C SER A 52 6.05 5.56 -16.61
N ASP A 53 6.81 5.30 -17.67
CA ASP A 53 7.88 4.32 -17.65
C ASP A 53 9.06 4.86 -16.85
N VAL A 54 9.77 4.00 -16.11
CA VAL A 54 11.03 4.35 -15.45
C VAL A 54 12.15 3.52 -16.03
N GLU A 55 13.26 4.18 -16.40
CA GLU A 55 14.36 3.52 -17.09
C GLU A 55 15.12 2.53 -16.18
N GLN A 56 15.29 2.88 -14.91
CA GLN A 56 15.95 2.02 -13.92
C GLN A 56 15.47 2.33 -12.50
N GLY A 57 15.21 1.28 -11.71
CA GLY A 57 14.68 1.40 -10.34
C GLY A 57 13.19 1.75 -10.31
N GLY A 58 12.75 2.36 -9.21
CA GLY A 58 11.38 2.85 -9.07
C GLY A 58 10.31 1.76 -8.89
N GLU A 59 10.69 0.50 -8.68
CA GLU A 59 9.74 -0.59 -8.47
C GLU A 59 8.85 -0.35 -7.25
N THR A 60 7.63 -0.87 -7.29
CA THR A 60 6.85 -1.09 -6.06
C THR A 60 7.23 -2.45 -5.50
N VAL A 61 7.76 -2.48 -4.28
CA VAL A 61 8.21 -3.72 -3.61
C VAL A 61 7.18 -4.18 -2.58
N PHE A 62 6.97 -5.49 -2.49
CA PHE A 62 6.17 -6.17 -1.46
C PHE A 62 7.07 -7.16 -0.71
N PRO A 63 7.72 -6.76 0.39
CA PRO A 63 8.76 -7.55 1.05
C PRO A 63 8.28 -8.91 1.59
N PHE A 64 7.00 -9.04 1.93
CA PHE A 64 6.39 -10.28 2.43
C PHE A 64 5.83 -11.20 1.33
N ALA A 65 5.85 -10.79 0.06
CA ALA A 65 5.38 -11.63 -1.03
C ALA A 65 6.39 -12.74 -1.34
N GLY A 66 6.07 -13.97 -0.95
CA GLY A 66 6.95 -15.14 -1.12
C GLY A 66 8.12 -15.22 -0.14
N ASP A 67 8.14 -14.39 0.90
CA ASP A 67 9.24 -14.34 1.88
C ASP A 67 8.72 -13.97 3.27
N ASP A 68 8.75 -14.93 4.21
CA ASP A 68 8.21 -14.76 5.57
C ASP A 68 9.25 -14.24 6.58
N ARG A 69 10.48 -13.93 6.16
CA ARG A 69 11.49 -13.40 7.08
C ARG A 69 11.07 -12.02 7.60
N PRO A 70 11.38 -11.66 8.85
CA PRO A 70 11.10 -10.31 9.36
C PRO A 70 11.73 -9.22 8.48
N VAL A 71 11.04 -8.08 8.38
CA VAL A 71 11.58 -6.86 7.74
C VAL A 71 12.22 -6.01 8.84
N THR A 72 13.54 -5.81 8.74
CA THR A 72 14.31 -4.98 9.68
C THR A 72 14.81 -3.68 9.03
N ASP A 73 14.79 -3.62 7.70
CA ASP A 73 15.15 -2.46 6.89
C ASP A 73 14.00 -2.15 5.93
N PHE A 74 13.30 -1.04 6.15
CA PHE A 74 12.16 -0.62 5.34
C PHE A 74 12.57 0.03 4.01
N SER A 75 13.86 0.19 3.76
CA SER A 75 14.41 0.61 2.46
C SER A 75 14.90 -0.57 1.60
N ASP A 76 14.87 -1.80 2.13
CA ASP A 76 15.35 -2.98 1.42
C ASP A 76 14.43 -3.34 0.23
N CYS A 77 14.96 -3.11 -0.97
CA CYS A 77 14.35 -3.43 -2.25
C CYS A 77 14.96 -4.69 -2.93
N THR A 78 15.66 -5.52 -2.17
CA THR A 78 16.35 -6.71 -2.72
C THR A 78 15.54 -8.00 -2.57
N ARG A 79 14.46 -7.98 -1.78
CA ARG A 79 13.64 -9.16 -1.45
C ARG A 79 12.15 -8.94 -1.72
N GLY A 80 11.42 -10.05 -1.79
CA GLY A 80 9.98 -10.06 -2.05
C GLY A 80 9.64 -9.84 -3.54
N LEU A 81 8.35 -9.57 -3.80
CA LEU A 81 7.86 -9.27 -5.15
C LEU A 81 8.20 -7.81 -5.50
N LYS A 82 8.69 -7.58 -6.72
CA LYS A 82 8.92 -6.25 -7.27
C LYS A 82 8.12 -6.07 -8.55
N VAL A 83 7.38 -4.97 -8.61
CA VAL A 83 6.62 -4.58 -9.79
C VAL A 83 7.29 -3.37 -10.43
N PRO A 84 7.86 -3.51 -11.64
CA PRO A 84 8.47 -2.38 -12.34
C PRO A 84 7.39 -1.42 -12.85
N PRO A 85 7.61 -0.10 -12.77
CA PRO A 85 6.67 0.89 -13.27
C PRO A 85 6.67 0.90 -14.81
N LYS A 86 5.47 0.72 -15.38
CA LYS A 86 5.23 0.82 -16.82
C LYS A 86 3.98 1.66 -17.07
N ALA A 87 4.08 2.66 -17.92
CA ALA A 87 2.99 3.60 -18.16
C ALA A 87 1.71 2.85 -18.60
N GLY A 88 0.61 3.11 -17.89
CA GLY A 88 -0.69 2.51 -18.14
C GLY A 88 -0.98 1.24 -17.33
N ASP A 89 0.04 0.61 -16.73
CA ASP A 89 -0.17 -0.51 -15.82
C ASP A 89 -0.75 -0.03 -14.48
N ALA A 90 -1.50 -0.91 -13.82
CA ALA A 90 -1.99 -0.70 -12.46
C ALA A 90 -1.80 -1.97 -11.64
N ILE A 91 -1.42 -1.79 -10.37
CA ILE A 91 -1.48 -2.86 -9.38
C ILE A 91 -2.63 -2.62 -8.42
N VAL A 92 -3.23 -3.72 -7.97
CA VAL A 92 -4.31 -3.71 -6.98
C VAL A 92 -3.91 -4.63 -5.85
N PHE A 93 -3.96 -4.13 -4.63
CA PHE A 93 -3.71 -4.92 -3.43
C PHE A 93 -4.67 -4.51 -2.30
N TYR A 94 -4.87 -5.45 -1.38
CA TYR A 94 -5.76 -5.26 -0.24
C TYR A 94 -4.93 -4.96 0.99
N SER A 95 -5.31 -3.93 1.74
CA SER A 95 -4.70 -3.57 3.03
C SER A 95 -5.34 -4.33 4.20
N MET A 96 -6.45 -5.04 3.95
CA MET A 96 -7.17 -5.78 4.97
C MET A 96 -7.62 -7.15 4.45
N LEU A 97 -7.80 -8.10 5.35
CA LEU A 97 -8.29 -9.45 5.04
C LEU A 97 -9.82 -9.46 4.84
N ALA A 98 -10.30 -10.33 3.96
CA ALA A 98 -11.73 -10.43 3.61
C ALA A 98 -12.63 -10.95 4.75
N HIS A 99 -12.07 -11.73 5.66
CA HIS A 99 -12.74 -12.32 6.83
C HIS A 99 -11.85 -12.21 8.07
N ASN A 100 -12.44 -12.35 9.26
CA ASN A 100 -11.73 -12.34 10.55
C ASN A 100 -10.76 -13.53 10.66
N HIS A 101 -9.64 -13.44 9.98
CA HIS A 101 -8.53 -14.40 10.07
C HIS A 101 -7.65 -14.13 11.30
N ASN A 102 -7.90 -13.03 12.02
CA ASN A 102 -7.28 -12.79 13.31
C ASN A 102 -8.29 -13.11 14.44
N ALA A 103 -7.97 -14.07 15.29
CA ALA A 103 -8.80 -14.45 16.44
C ALA A 103 -9.00 -13.27 17.44
N GLU A 104 -8.13 -12.27 17.36
CA GLU A 104 -8.16 -11.04 18.15
C GLU A 104 -9.05 -9.94 17.56
N CYS A 105 -9.65 -10.16 16.38
CA CYS A 105 -10.61 -9.25 15.77
C CYS A 105 -12.02 -9.85 15.91
N PRO A 106 -12.83 -9.44 16.91
CA PRO A 106 -14.19 -9.92 17.06
C PRO A 106 -15.03 -9.64 15.81
N GLU A 107 -16.00 -10.50 15.46
CA GLU A 107 -16.93 -10.25 14.33
C GLU A 107 -17.65 -8.90 14.43
N THR A 108 -17.76 -8.37 15.65
CA THR A 108 -18.38 -7.08 15.97
C THR A 108 -17.46 -5.88 15.69
N GLU A 109 -16.15 -6.06 15.58
CA GLU A 109 -15.19 -4.99 15.31
C GLU A 109 -14.84 -4.92 13.82
N ARG A 110 -15.45 -3.97 13.11
CA ARG A 110 -15.04 -3.63 11.75
C ARG A 110 -13.78 -2.78 11.82
N GLY A 111 -12.68 -3.20 11.18
CA GLY A 111 -11.46 -2.40 11.08
C GLY A 111 -10.19 -3.01 11.68
N CYS A 112 -10.29 -4.16 12.36
CA CYS A 112 -9.14 -4.82 13.00
C CYS A 112 -8.44 -5.91 12.15
N ASN A 113 -8.98 -6.28 10.98
CA ASN A 113 -8.39 -7.29 10.09
C ASN A 113 -7.31 -6.72 9.17
N LEU A 114 -6.32 -6.02 9.72
CA LEU A 114 -5.23 -5.44 8.96
C LEU A 114 -4.34 -6.55 8.36
N ASP A 115 -3.98 -6.44 7.08
CA ASP A 115 -3.11 -7.42 6.42
C ASP A 115 -1.64 -6.97 6.50
N VAL A 116 -0.88 -7.53 7.44
CA VAL A 116 0.55 -7.23 7.58
C VAL A 116 1.35 -7.55 6.32
N ARG A 117 0.88 -8.51 5.50
CA ARG A 117 1.55 -8.90 4.25
C ARG A 117 1.36 -7.86 3.14
N SER A 118 0.47 -6.88 3.32
CA SER A 118 0.30 -5.75 2.42
C SER A 118 1.38 -4.66 2.59
N LEU A 119 2.42 -4.91 3.41
CA LEU A 119 3.58 -4.03 3.53
C LEU A 119 4.18 -3.84 2.13
N HIS A 120 4.32 -2.58 1.73
CA HIS A 120 4.83 -2.23 0.41
C HIS A 120 5.59 -0.91 0.43
N GLY A 121 6.49 -0.71 -0.52
CA GLY A 121 7.30 0.51 -0.64
C GLY A 121 7.60 0.87 -2.08
N GLY A 122 8.14 2.08 -2.28
CA GLY A 122 8.67 2.53 -3.55
C GLY A 122 10.19 2.54 -3.52
N CYS A 123 10.82 1.70 -4.33
CA CYS A 123 12.27 1.65 -4.47
C CYS A 123 12.83 2.92 -5.10
N ASP A 124 14.11 3.19 -4.84
CA ASP A 124 14.83 4.32 -5.42
C ASP A 124 14.66 4.37 -6.93
N VAL A 125 14.27 5.54 -7.44
CA VAL A 125 14.41 5.82 -8.88
C VAL A 125 15.90 6.00 -9.14
N ILE A 126 16.50 5.12 -9.96
CA ILE A 126 17.92 5.21 -10.31
C ILE A 126 18.09 6.09 -11.55
N LYS A 127 17.21 5.92 -12.56
CA LYS A 127 17.25 6.68 -13.80
C LYS A 127 15.85 6.92 -14.37
N GLY A 128 15.57 8.15 -14.79
CA GLY A 128 14.26 8.61 -15.26
C GLY A 128 13.44 9.28 -14.16
N ASP A 129 12.13 9.41 -14.40
CA ASP A 129 11.17 10.00 -13.46
C ASP A 129 9.95 9.09 -13.31
N LYS A 130 9.54 8.83 -12.07
CA LYS A 130 8.35 8.03 -11.76
C LYS A 130 7.18 8.96 -11.49
N TRP A 131 6.17 8.91 -12.35
CA TRP A 131 4.85 9.46 -12.09
C TRP A 131 3.90 8.32 -11.75
N ALA A 132 3.12 8.49 -10.70
CA ALA A 132 2.17 7.49 -10.25
C ALA A 132 0.92 8.13 -9.64
N ALA A 133 -0.12 7.33 -9.42
CA ALA A 133 -1.27 7.78 -8.66
C ALA A 133 -1.83 6.69 -7.75
N ASN A 134 -2.16 7.09 -6.51
CA ASN A 134 -2.94 6.29 -5.58
C ASN A 134 -4.43 6.56 -5.78
N TYR A 135 -5.21 5.49 -5.75
CA TYR A 135 -6.66 5.55 -5.60
C TYR A 135 -7.08 4.56 -4.51
N TRP A 136 -7.37 5.10 -3.33
CA TRP A 136 -7.73 4.33 -2.15
C TRP A 136 -9.24 4.20 -2.01
N ILE A 137 -9.68 3.02 -1.59
CA ILE A 137 -11.10 2.69 -1.39
C ILE A 137 -11.27 2.19 0.03
N SER A 138 -12.11 2.84 0.82
CA SER A 138 -12.38 2.48 2.21
C SER A 138 -13.27 1.24 2.34
N ASN A 139 -13.15 0.56 3.48
CA ASN A 139 -14.00 -0.59 3.84
C ASN A 139 -15.47 -0.21 4.10
N LYS A 140 -15.75 1.06 4.42
CA LYS A 140 -17.09 1.61 4.66
C LYS A 140 -17.09 3.14 4.50
N PRO A 141 -18.28 3.77 4.35
CA PRO A 141 -18.43 5.22 4.25
C PRO A 141 -17.86 5.94 5.47
#